data_AF-Q7MRF2-F1
#
_entry.id   AF-Q7MRF2-F1
#
_cell.length_a   1.000
_cell.length_b   1.000
_cell.length_c   1.000
_cell.angle_alpha   90.00
_cell.angle_beta   90.00
_cell.angle_gamma   90.00
#
_symmetry.space_group_name_H-M   'P 1'
#
loop_
_entity.id
_entity.type
_entity.pdbx_description
1 polymer ?
#
loop_
_entity_poly.entity_id
_entity_poly.type
_entity_poly.pdbx_seq_one_letter_code
_entity_poly.pdbx_strand_id
1 'polypeptide(L)' 'MIAERAYGKNHLYEDMGFPSRKDYNAFMAIHFPLLAQEKPKEKRWKKFLFDTIGEIAPACAFCGDTDECFSCDLVV' A
#
# COMPACT_ATOMS: atom_id res chain seq x y z
N MET A 1 -8.00 -3.62 -11.66
CA MET A 1 -6.62 -4.12 -11.50
C MET A 1 -5.96 -3.66 -10.20
N ILE A 2 -5.81 -2.37 -9.86
CA ILE A 2 -5.15 -1.96 -8.59
C ILE A 2 -5.87 -2.51 -7.35
N ALA A 3 -7.19 -2.34 -7.27
CA ALA A 3 -7.98 -2.85 -6.14
C ALA A 3 -7.80 -4.37 -5.96
N GLU A 4 -7.84 -5.14 -7.04
CA GLU A 4 -7.61 -6.58 -7.05
C GLU A 4 -6.19 -6.95 -6.60
N ARG A 5 -5.16 -6.30 -7.16
CA ARG A 5 -3.76 -6.54 -6.79
C ARG A 5 -3.43 -6.11 -5.37
N ALA A 6 -4.20 -5.20 -4.78
CA ALA A 6 -4.06 -4.82 -3.38
C ALA A 6 -4.37 -5.97 -2.42
N TYR A 7 -5.10 -7.01 -2.86
CA TYR A 7 -5.31 -8.25 -2.11
C TYR A 7 -4.18 -9.28 -2.28
N GLY A 8 -3.16 -8.98 -3.08
CA GLY A 8 -1.99 -9.84 -3.28
C GLY A 8 -1.13 -10.00 -2.03
N LYS A 9 -0.16 -10.92 -2.09
CA LYS A 9 0.68 -11.29 -0.94
C LYS A 9 1.83 -10.30 -0.69
N ASN A 10 2.28 -9.60 -1.72
CA ASN A 10 3.48 -8.77 -1.65
C ASN A 10 3.11 -7.30 -1.41
N HIS A 11 4.09 -6.41 -1.57
CA HIS A 11 3.78 -4.99 -1.67
C HIS A 11 3.06 -4.71 -2.97
N LEU A 12 2.14 -3.73 -2.94
CA LEU A 12 1.32 -3.41 -4.11
C LEU A 12 2.14 -3.04 -5.35
N TYR A 13 3.32 -2.42 -5.20
CA TYR A 13 4.16 -2.13 -6.36
C TYR A 13 4.69 -3.41 -7.02
N GLU A 14 5.03 -4.44 -6.24
CA GLU A 14 5.53 -5.74 -6.71
C GLU A 14 4.41 -6.52 -7.39
N ASP A 15 3.24 -6.58 -6.74
CA ASP A 15 2.05 -7.23 -7.30
C ASP A 15 1.52 -6.53 -8.57
N MET A 16 1.86 -5.26 -8.75
CA MET A 16 1.61 -4.47 -9.97
C MET A 16 2.74 -4.57 -11.01
N GLY A 17 3.85 -5.24 -10.69
CA GLY A 17 4.97 -5.45 -11.61
C GLY A 17 5.94 -4.26 -11.76
N PHE A 18 5.94 -3.32 -10.82
CA PHE A 18 6.88 -2.20 -10.84
C PHE A 18 8.25 -2.60 -10.28
N PRO A 19 9.35 -2.11 -10.86
CA PRO A 19 10.70 -2.45 -10.42
C PRO A 19 11.08 -1.76 -9.10
N SER A 20 10.39 -0.68 -8.71
CA SER A 20 10.62 -0.02 -7.43
C SER A 20 9.38 0.70 -6.89
N ARG A 21 9.40 0.95 -5.57
CA ARG A 21 8.42 1.82 -4.90
C ARG A 21 8.38 3.24 -5.50
N LYS A 22 9.52 3.75 -5.98
CA LYS A 22 9.61 5.11 -6.55
C LYS A 22 8.83 5.20 -7.87
N ASP A 23 8.99 4.21 -8.73
CA ASP A 23 8.30 4.17 -10.02
C ASP A 23 6.79 4.04 -9.83
N TYR A 24 6.38 3.21 -8.87
CA TYR A 24 4.97 3.09 -8.53
C TYR A 24 4.39 4.37 -7.91
N ASN A 25 5.14 5.08 -7.07
CA ASN A 25 4.71 6.38 -6.55
C ASN A 25 4.51 7.41 -7.67
N ALA A 26 5.40 7.45 -8.66
CA ALA A 26 5.26 8.35 -9.81
C ALA A 26 4.02 8.00 -10.64
N PHE A 27 3.79 6.70 -10.90
CA PHE A 27 2.58 6.21 -11.56
C PHE A 27 1.32 6.66 -10.81
N MET A 28 1.27 6.45 -9.49
CA MET A 28 0.11 6.86 -8.68
C MET A 28 -0.08 8.37 -8.63
N ALA A 29 0.99 9.17 -8.63
CA ALA A 29 0.90 10.63 -8.67
C ALA A 29 0.29 11.16 -9.98
N ILE A 30 0.54 10.48 -11.10
CA ILE A 30 0.00 10.85 -12.42
C ILE A 30 -1.47 10.43 -12.53
N HIS A 31 -1.80 9.20 -12.14
CA HIS A 31 -3.13 8.63 -12.38
C HIS A 31 -4.13 8.87 -11.24
N PHE A 32 -3.65 9.07 -10.02
CA PHE A 32 -4.46 9.31 -8.82
C PHE A 32 -3.92 10.50 -8.01
N PRO A 33 -3.85 11.71 -8.61
CA PRO A 33 -3.17 12.86 -8.01
C PRO A 33 -3.75 13.28 -6.66
N LEU A 34 -5.07 13.19 -6.48
CA LEU A 34 -5.73 13.53 -5.21
C LEU A 34 -5.32 12.54 -4.09
N LEU A 35 -5.41 11.23 -4.35
CA LEU A 35 -4.97 10.21 -3.39
C LEU A 35 -3.47 10.31 -3.10
N ALA A 36 -2.66 10.67 -4.09
CA ALA A 36 -1.22 10.85 -3.90
C ALA A 36 -0.88 12.06 -3.03
N GLN A 37 -1.71 13.10 -3.03
CA GLN A 37 -1.57 14.25 -2.15
C GLN A 37 -1.95 13.92 -0.70
N GLU A 38 -2.99 13.11 -0.49
CA GLU A 38 -3.47 12.73 0.85
C GLU A 38 -2.57 11.69 1.53
N LYS A 39 -1.94 10.82 0.75
CA LYS A 39 -1.13 9.72 1.27
C LYS A 39 0.11 10.23 2.03
N PRO A 40 0.30 9.87 3.32
CA PRO A 40 1.53 10.17 4.05
C PRO A 40 2.76 9.57 3.36
N LYS A 41 3.87 10.32 3.30
CA LYS A 41 5.08 9.92 2.56
C LYS A 41 5.62 8.56 3.00
N GLU A 42 5.72 8.35 4.31
CA GLU A 42 6.27 7.13 4.89
C GLU A 42 5.37 5.90 4.71
N LYS A 43 4.06 6.11 4.64
CA LYS A 43 3.07 5.04 4.48
C LYS A 43 3.19 4.39 3.11
N ARG A 44 3.10 3.06 3.05
CA ARG A 44 3.04 2.29 1.80
C ARG A 44 1.61 2.34 1.23
N TRP A 45 1.47 2.28 -0.10
CA TRP A 45 0.17 2.44 -0.77
C TRP A 45 -0.89 1.44 -0.34
N LYS A 46 -0.53 0.15 -0.25
CA LYS A 46 -1.46 -0.90 0.18
C LYS A 46 -2.09 -0.55 1.52
N LYS A 47 -1.26 -0.30 2.55
CA LYS A 47 -1.74 0.10 3.87
C LYS A 47 -2.57 1.39 3.82
N PHE A 48 -2.12 2.42 3.11
CA PHE A 48 -2.91 3.66 2.98
C PHE A 48 -4.32 3.40 2.43
N LEU A 49 -4.45 2.62 1.36
CA LEU A 49 -5.74 2.34 0.74
C LEU A 49 -6.69 1.58 1.67
N PHE A 50 -6.20 0.56 2.37
CA PHE A 50 -6.99 -0.22 3.32
C PHE A 50 -7.38 0.58 4.57
N ASP A 51 -6.43 1.33 5.15
CA ASP A 51 -6.72 2.19 6.30
C ASP A 51 -7.77 3.26 5.94
N THR A 52 -7.76 3.81 4.73
CA THR A 52 -8.75 4.81 4.26
C THR A 52 -10.18 4.25 4.18
N ILE A 53 -10.33 2.93 4.00
CA ILE A 53 -11.65 2.27 3.98
C ILE A 53 -11.97 1.59 5.32
N GLY A 54 -11.14 1.76 6.35
CA GLY A 54 -11.33 1.15 7.66
C GLY A 54 -11.06 -0.35 7.72
N GLU A 55 -10.29 -0.88 6.77
CA GLU A 55 -9.96 -2.30 6.66
C GLU A 55 -8.48 -2.56 6.94
N ILE A 56 -8.16 -3.81 7.29
CA ILE A 56 -6.77 -4.25 7.48
C ILE A 56 -6.23 -4.79 6.15
N ALA A 57 -5.07 -4.27 5.73
CA ALA A 57 -4.43 -4.76 4.52
C ALA A 57 -4.08 -6.26 4.62
N PRO A 58 -4.44 -7.07 3.61
CA PRO A 58 -4.23 -8.51 3.63
C PRO A 58 -2.74 -8.84 3.57
N ALA A 59 -2.36 -9.96 4.18
CA ALA A 59 -0.99 -10.42 4.32
C ALA A 59 -0.05 -9.50 5.13
N CYS A 60 -0.56 -8.45 5.79
CA CYS A 60 0.27 -7.62 6.67
C CYS A 60 0.90 -8.41 7.82
N ALA A 61 0.19 -9.40 8.39
CA ALA A 61 0.70 -10.24 9.47
C ALA A 61 1.91 -11.11 9.09
N PHE A 62 2.15 -11.33 7.80
CA PHE A 62 3.25 -12.17 7.29
C PHE A 62 4.28 -11.36 6.49
N CYS A 63 4.16 -10.03 6.49
CA CYS A 63 5.06 -9.15 5.77
C CYS A 63 6.39 -9.04 6.54
N GLY A 64 7.52 -9.22 5.87
CA GLY A 64 8.84 -9.05 6.48
C GLY A 64 9.19 -7.60 6.85
N ASP A 65 8.42 -6.63 6.33
CA ASP A 65 8.62 -5.20 6.55
C ASP A 65 7.63 -4.64 7.59
N THR A 66 7.15 -5.47 8.53
CA THR A 66 6.20 -5.04 9.57
C THR A 66 6.75 -3.92 10.44
N ASP A 67 8.06 -3.91 10.70
CA ASP A 67 8.73 -2.90 11.54
C ASP A 67 8.72 -1.51 10.88
N GLU A 68 8.66 -1.46 9.55
CA GLU A 68 8.53 -0.22 8.78
C GLU A 68 7.06 0.17 8.52
N CYS A 69 6.13 -0.68 8.93
CA CYS A 69 4.72 -0.50 8.72
C CYS A 69 4.12 0.17 9.96
N PHE A 70 3.85 1.48 9.87
CA PHE A 70 3.23 2.26 10.96
C PHE A 70 2.03 1.52 11.55
N SER A 71 2.09 1.12 12.82
CA SER A 71 1.01 0.54 13.62
C SER A 71 -0.04 -0.22 12.79
N CYS A 72 0.22 -1.50 12.52
CA CYS A 72 -0.86 -2.41 12.18
C CYS A 72 -1.66 -2.60 13.46
N ASP A 73 -2.73 -1.83 13.64
CA ASP A 73 -3.73 -2.12 14.66
C ASP A 73 -4.46 -3.38 14.21
N LEU A 74 -3.79 -4.52 14.34
CA LEU A 74 -4.40 -5.83 14.29
C LEU A 74 -5.30 -5.88 15.52
N VAL A 75 -6.52 -5.39 15.37
CA VAL A 75 -7.58 -5.67 16.34
C VAL A 75 -7.79 -7.18 16.27
N VAL A 76 -7.22 -7.88 17.24
CA VAL A 76 -7.42 -9.31 17.48
C VAL A 76 -8.82 -9.52 18.03
#